data_AF-A0A1V3XX71-F1
#
_entry.id   AF-A0A1V3XX71-F1
#
_cell.length_a   1.000
_cell.length_b   1.000
_cell.length_c   1.000
_cell.angle_alpha   90.00
_cell.angle_beta   90.00
_cell.angle_gamma   90.00
#
_symmetry.space_group_name_H-M   'P 1'
#
loop_
_entity.id
_entity.type
_entity.pdbx_description
1 polymer ?
#
loop_
_entity_poly.entity_id
_entity_poly.type
_entity_poly.pdbx_seq_one_letter_code
_entity_poly.pdbx_strand_id
1 'polypeptide(L)'
;MTFALMAAVAAGLMLWLPGCAADKPESEAHSSVSTTSDPALVAEVKQSLEATKALTSVHLAIRTSGKVDSLLGITSADVDVRANPLAAKGVCTYQGQPDVPFRTKDDNISVKLFDDWTNLGSVSELAASRVVDPSNGVAKVLSGITNLQSQGSEVIDGIPTTKISGTVPTDTVKMLDPAARQPRPATVWIASDGSHRLVRATIDIGSGSVELTLSKWNEPLNVD
;
A
#
# COMPACT_ATOMS: atom_id res chain seq x y z
N MET A 1 -31.15 -2.52 -65.78
CA MET A 1 -30.78 -1.36 -64.95
C MET A 1 -29.27 -1.42 -64.77
N THR A 2 -28.43 -0.91 -65.69
CA THR A 2 -27.92 0.49 -65.76
C THR A 2 -27.51 0.98 -64.36
N PHE A 3 -26.25 1.25 -64.01
CA PHE A 3 -25.18 2.01 -64.66
C PHE A 3 -23.79 1.52 -64.16
N ALA A 4 -22.83 1.27 -65.05
CA ALA A 4 -21.64 2.11 -65.40
C ALA A 4 -20.44 1.95 -64.43
N LEU A 5 -19.30 1.33 -64.83
CA LEU A 5 -18.15 1.89 -65.60
C LEU A 5 -17.50 3.07 -64.84
N MET A 6 -16.20 3.24 -64.58
CA MET A 6 -14.93 2.92 -65.27
C MET A 6 -13.78 3.38 -64.30
N ALA A 7 -12.64 2.67 -64.17
CA ALA A 7 -11.25 3.04 -64.53
C ALA A 7 -10.76 4.48 -64.14
N ALA A 8 -9.51 4.84 -63.80
CA ALA A 8 -8.16 4.27 -63.95
C ALA A 8 -7.13 5.16 -63.17
N VAL A 9 -6.03 4.56 -62.69
CA VAL A 9 -4.58 4.89 -62.87
C VAL A 9 -3.99 6.31 -62.66
N ALA A 10 -2.74 6.31 -62.12
CA ALA A 10 -1.62 7.28 -62.19
C ALA A 10 -1.39 8.15 -60.92
N ALA A 11 -0.31 7.97 -60.14
CA ALA A 11 1.13 8.18 -60.39
C ALA A 11 1.58 9.65 -60.36
N GLY A 12 2.23 10.03 -59.26
CA GLY A 12 3.40 10.93 -59.17
C GLY A 12 3.18 12.44 -59.25
N LEU A 13 3.65 13.17 -58.22
CA LEU A 13 4.39 14.43 -58.37
C LEU A 13 5.01 14.87 -57.03
N MET A 14 6.34 14.75 -56.94
CA MET A 14 7.18 15.54 -56.03
C MET A 14 7.15 17.00 -56.48
N LEU A 15 6.99 17.92 -55.52
CA LEU A 15 7.41 19.31 -55.66
C LEU A 15 8.16 19.72 -54.39
N TRP A 16 9.44 20.08 -54.60
CA TRP A 16 10.33 20.66 -53.61
C TRP A 16 10.10 22.17 -53.52
N LEU A 17 10.18 22.72 -52.30
CA LEU A 17 10.46 24.13 -52.04
C LEU A 17 11.75 24.21 -51.21
N PRO A 18 12.71 25.10 -51.54
CA PRO A 18 13.95 25.26 -50.80
C PRO A 18 13.74 26.26 -49.64
N GLY A 19 14.10 25.88 -48.43
CA GLY A 19 14.11 26.75 -47.25
C GLY A 19 15.22 26.34 -46.31
N CYS A 20 16.37 27.02 -46.41
CA CYS A 20 17.55 26.80 -45.58
C CYS A 20 17.41 27.39 -44.17
N ALA A 21 18.16 26.76 -43.26
CA ALA A 21 18.71 27.25 -41.99
C ALA A 21 17.83 27.18 -40.73
N ALA A 22 17.97 26.07 -39.98
CA ALA A 22 18.60 26.05 -38.65
C ALA A 22 18.37 24.68 -38.00
N ASP A 23 19.46 24.00 -37.65
CA ASP A 23 19.48 22.79 -36.82
C ASP A 23 18.57 22.92 -35.59
N LYS A 24 17.67 21.96 -35.40
CA LYS A 24 17.08 21.69 -34.09
C LYS A 24 16.81 20.19 -33.94
N PRO A 25 17.53 19.49 -33.04
CA PRO A 25 17.33 18.07 -32.84
C PRO A 25 15.93 17.80 -32.28
N GLU A 26 15.38 16.69 -32.76
CA GLU A 26 14.19 15.98 -32.30
C GLU A 26 14.17 15.95 -30.76
N SER A 27 13.28 16.75 -30.17
CA SER A 27 12.99 16.64 -28.74
C SER A 27 12.06 15.46 -28.56
N GLU A 28 12.64 14.30 -28.30
CA GLU A 28 11.99 13.26 -27.52
C GLU A 28 11.33 13.92 -26.31
N ALA A 29 10.06 13.60 -26.10
CA ALA A 29 9.31 14.03 -24.93
C ALA A 29 9.95 13.39 -23.69
N HIS A 30 10.98 14.06 -23.15
CA HIS A 30 11.41 13.84 -21.79
C HIS A 30 10.26 14.26 -20.88
N SER A 31 9.52 13.27 -20.37
CA SER A 31 8.74 13.44 -19.16
C SER A 31 9.67 13.99 -18.09
N SER A 32 9.56 15.29 -17.86
CA SER A 32 10.15 15.98 -16.73
C SER A 32 9.58 15.32 -15.48
N VAL A 33 10.38 14.44 -14.87
CA VAL A 33 10.12 13.94 -13.52
C VAL A 33 10.26 15.14 -12.59
N SER A 34 9.15 15.83 -12.36
CA SER A 34 9.02 16.79 -11.27
C SER A 34 9.18 16.02 -9.97
N THR A 35 10.26 16.30 -9.24
CA THR A 35 10.63 15.75 -7.93
C THR A 35 9.70 16.19 -6.80
N THR A 36 8.51 16.71 -7.14
CA THR A 36 7.48 17.14 -6.19
C THR A 36 6.22 16.36 -6.52
N SER A 37 5.73 15.58 -5.54
CA SER A 37 4.47 14.85 -5.63
C SER A 37 3.33 15.78 -6.07
N ASP A 38 2.43 15.29 -6.93
CA ASP A 38 1.20 15.98 -7.29
C ASP A 38 0.41 16.36 -6.02
N PRO A 39 0.05 17.65 -5.79
CA PRO A 39 -0.73 18.08 -4.64
C PRO A 39 -2.05 17.32 -4.46
N ALA A 40 -2.69 16.87 -5.55
CA ALA A 40 -3.91 16.07 -5.48
C ALA A 40 -3.65 14.69 -4.86
N LEU A 41 -2.55 14.03 -5.23
CA LEU A 41 -2.15 12.75 -4.63
C LEU A 41 -1.76 12.91 -3.16
N VAL A 42 -1.11 14.02 -2.81
CA VAL A 42 -0.79 14.35 -1.42
C VAL A 42 -2.09 14.52 -0.62
N ALA A 43 -3.09 15.21 -1.18
CA ALA A 43 -4.39 15.39 -0.53
C ALA A 43 -5.13 14.05 -0.35
N GLU A 44 -5.13 13.18 -1.36
CA GLU A 44 -5.75 11.86 -1.31
C GLU A 44 -5.14 10.97 -0.22
N VAL A 45 -3.81 10.87 -0.17
CA VAL A 45 -3.09 10.12 0.88
C VAL A 45 -3.37 10.70 2.27
N LYS A 46 -3.45 12.03 2.38
CA LYS A 46 -3.80 12.70 3.65
C LYS A 46 -5.24 12.41 4.08
N GLN A 47 -6.21 12.43 3.17
CA GLN A 47 -7.60 12.06 3.47
C GLN A 47 -7.68 10.61 3.93
N SER A 48 -6.94 9.71 3.29
CA SER A 48 -6.89 8.30 3.68
C SER A 48 -6.26 8.08 5.05
N LEU A 49 -5.22 8.84 5.37
CA LEU A 49 -4.62 8.88 6.70
C LEU A 49 -5.65 9.29 7.77
N GLU A 50 -6.40 10.37 7.53
CA GLU A 50 -7.41 10.83 8.48
C GLU A 50 -8.58 9.85 8.62
N ALA A 51 -9.04 9.25 7.52
CA ALA A 51 -10.04 8.19 7.54
C ALA A 51 -9.57 6.97 8.35
N THR A 52 -8.29 6.60 8.22
CA THR A 52 -7.69 5.47 8.96
C THR A 52 -7.57 5.78 10.46
N LYS A 53 -7.17 7.00 10.84
CA LYS A 53 -7.12 7.43 12.25
C LYS A 53 -8.49 7.48 12.92
N ALA A 54 -9.55 7.70 12.13
CA ALA A 54 -10.92 7.77 12.61
C ALA A 54 -11.57 6.39 12.82
N LEU A 55 -10.87 5.28 12.50
CA LEU A 55 -11.41 3.94 12.66
C LEU A 55 -11.57 3.58 14.14
N THR A 56 -12.75 3.07 14.49
CA THR A 56 -13.02 2.46 15.80
C THR A 56 -12.81 0.95 15.77
N SER A 57 -13.02 0.34 14.60
CA SER A 57 -12.76 -1.08 14.34
C SER A 57 -12.38 -1.32 12.88
N VAL A 58 -11.64 -2.40 12.62
CA VAL A 58 -11.26 -2.83 11.26
C VAL A 58 -10.87 -4.30 11.26
N HIS A 59 -11.11 -5.00 10.15
CA HIS A 59 -10.48 -6.29 9.89
C HIS A 59 -9.17 -6.07 9.10
N LEU A 60 -8.08 -6.66 9.59
CA LEU A 60 -6.75 -6.52 9.04
C LEU A 60 -6.19 -7.87 8.62
N ALA A 61 -5.90 -8.01 7.34
CA ALA A 61 -5.13 -9.12 6.79
C ALA A 61 -3.69 -8.67 6.53
N ILE A 62 -2.71 -9.37 7.10
CA ILE A 62 -1.27 -9.13 6.91
C ILE A 62 -0.69 -10.33 6.17
N ARG A 63 0.15 -10.07 5.17
CA ARG A 63 0.93 -11.10 4.47
C ARG A 63 2.36 -10.61 4.31
N THR A 64 3.33 -11.48 4.59
CA THR A 64 4.74 -11.20 4.31
C THR A 64 5.32 -12.15 3.28
N SER A 65 6.35 -11.68 2.59
CA SER A 65 7.19 -12.50 1.73
C SER A 65 8.66 -12.27 2.07
N GLY A 66 9.53 -13.21 1.72
CA GLY A 66 10.95 -13.15 2.05
C GLY A 66 11.19 -13.12 3.56
N LYS A 67 12.15 -12.31 4.01
CA LYS A 67 12.53 -12.20 5.42
C LYS A 67 12.03 -10.88 6.02
N VAL A 68 11.17 -10.99 7.04
CA VAL A 68 10.63 -9.87 7.83
C VAL A 68 10.80 -10.20 9.32
N ASP A 69 11.79 -9.61 9.97
CA ASP A 69 12.18 -10.00 11.34
C ASP A 69 11.37 -9.28 12.44
N SER A 70 10.68 -8.18 12.12
CA SER A 70 9.99 -7.31 13.09
C SER A 70 8.63 -7.81 13.56
N LEU A 71 8.06 -8.85 12.93
CA LEU A 71 6.71 -9.33 13.23
C LEU A 71 6.69 -10.50 14.23
N LEU A 72 7.71 -10.61 15.08
CA LEU A 72 7.77 -11.61 16.17
C LEU A 72 7.59 -13.06 15.69
N GLY A 73 8.05 -13.38 14.47
CA GLY A 73 7.88 -14.70 13.86
C GLY A 73 6.51 -14.96 13.22
N ILE A 74 5.65 -13.94 13.13
CA ILE A 74 4.39 -13.98 12.39
C ILE A 74 4.65 -13.64 10.91
N THR A 75 4.16 -14.48 10.00
CA THR A 75 4.28 -14.27 8.53
C THR A 75 2.95 -13.96 7.85
N SER A 76 1.83 -14.32 8.47
CA SER A 76 0.50 -13.87 8.06
C SER A 76 -0.39 -13.68 9.27
N ALA A 77 -1.37 -12.80 9.17
CA ALA A 77 -2.41 -12.64 10.19
C ALA A 77 -3.73 -12.24 9.54
N ASP A 78 -4.84 -12.66 10.12
CA ASP A 78 -6.20 -12.23 9.79
C ASP A 78 -6.89 -11.93 11.11
N VAL A 79 -6.97 -10.64 11.44
CA VAL A 79 -7.31 -10.16 12.78
C VAL A 79 -8.34 -9.05 12.73
N ASP A 80 -9.34 -9.16 13.60
CA ASP A 80 -10.26 -8.09 13.92
C ASP A 80 -9.61 -7.19 14.96
N VAL A 81 -9.62 -5.88 14.75
CA VAL A 81 -8.97 -4.88 15.60
C VAL A 81 -10.01 -3.87 16.07
N ARG A 82 -10.05 -3.60 17.38
CA ARG A 82 -10.73 -2.48 18.02
C ARG A 82 -9.68 -1.45 18.44
N ALA A 83 -9.91 -0.18 18.13
CA ALA A 83 -8.95 0.89 18.41
C ALA A 83 -8.92 1.32 19.90
N ASN A 84 -10.07 1.28 20.60
CA ASN A 84 -10.15 1.74 21.99
C ASN A 84 -11.19 0.96 22.84
N PRO A 85 -10.79 0.33 23.97
CA PRO A 85 -9.39 0.01 24.28
C PRO A 85 -8.82 -0.89 23.18
N LEU A 86 -7.52 -0.72 22.89
CA LEU A 86 -6.86 -1.49 21.86
C LEU A 86 -6.99 -2.98 22.16
N ALA A 87 -7.60 -3.72 21.24
CA ALA A 87 -7.74 -5.16 21.32
C ALA A 87 -7.77 -5.72 19.90
N ALA A 88 -7.18 -6.89 19.72
CA ALA A 88 -7.20 -7.59 18.46
C ALA A 88 -7.37 -9.07 18.69
N LYS A 89 -8.06 -9.74 17.78
CA LYS A 89 -8.32 -11.18 17.86
C LYS A 89 -8.42 -11.77 16.47
N GLY A 90 -7.89 -12.98 16.30
CA GLY A 90 -7.98 -13.68 15.04
C GLY A 90 -7.03 -14.86 14.99
N VAL A 91 -6.46 -15.08 13.82
CA VAL A 91 -5.49 -16.14 13.57
C VAL A 91 -4.24 -15.60 12.88
N CYS A 92 -3.13 -16.30 13.03
CA CYS A 92 -1.89 -15.99 12.35
C CYS A 92 -1.14 -17.25 11.92
N THR A 93 -0.19 -17.08 11.00
CA THR A 93 0.88 -18.06 10.79
C THR A 93 2.05 -17.66 11.67
N TYR A 94 2.35 -18.47 12.68
CA TYR A 94 3.44 -18.22 13.63
C TYR A 94 4.53 -19.28 13.48
N GLN A 95 5.76 -18.86 13.18
CA GLN A 95 6.91 -19.74 12.98
C GLN A 95 6.65 -20.91 12.00
N GLY A 96 5.85 -20.65 10.96
CA GLY A 96 5.49 -21.65 9.94
C GLY A 96 4.27 -22.50 10.28
N GLN A 97 3.71 -22.39 11.48
CA GLN A 97 2.45 -23.05 11.84
C GLN A 97 1.26 -22.15 11.45
N PRO A 98 0.36 -22.58 10.55
CA PRO A 98 -0.82 -21.82 10.17
C PRO A 98 -1.93 -21.89 11.24
N ASP A 99 -2.92 -21.01 11.10
CA ASP A 99 -4.16 -20.97 11.89
C ASP A 99 -3.96 -20.94 13.42
N VAL A 100 -2.86 -20.34 13.86
CA VAL A 100 -2.54 -20.16 15.28
C VAL A 100 -3.41 -19.04 15.85
N PRO A 101 -4.21 -19.29 16.91
CA PRO A 101 -5.02 -18.23 17.51
C PRO A 101 -4.16 -17.09 18.03
N PHE A 102 -4.51 -15.88 17.65
CA PHE A 102 -3.82 -14.65 18.01
C PHE A 102 -4.74 -13.73 18.80
N ARG A 103 -4.19 -13.03 19.80
CA ARG A 103 -4.89 -11.91 20.43
C ARG A 103 -3.93 -10.83 20.92
N THR A 104 -4.46 -9.62 21.06
CA THR A 104 -3.92 -8.63 21.98
C THR A 104 -4.92 -8.42 23.12
N LYS A 105 -4.41 -8.40 24.34
CA LYS A 105 -5.21 -8.11 25.54
C LYS A 105 -4.40 -7.22 26.48
N ASP A 106 -5.00 -6.10 26.84
CA ASP A 106 -4.32 -5.02 27.57
C ASP A 106 -3.08 -4.56 26.79
N ASP A 107 -1.89 -4.84 27.30
CA ASP A 107 -0.63 -4.53 26.62
C ASP A 107 0.01 -5.78 25.98
N ASN A 108 -0.51 -6.99 26.15
CA ASN A 108 0.16 -8.22 25.71
C ASN A 108 -0.26 -8.64 24.31
N ILE A 109 0.72 -9.11 23.53
CA ILE A 109 0.54 -9.77 22.23
C ILE A 109 0.75 -11.26 22.46
N SER A 110 -0.23 -12.10 22.14
CA SER A 110 -0.15 -13.52 22.45
C SER A 110 -0.66 -14.40 21.32
N VAL A 111 -0.05 -15.58 21.24
CA VAL A 111 -0.51 -16.69 20.40
C VAL A 111 -0.89 -17.88 21.27
N LYS A 112 -1.83 -18.70 20.82
CA LYS A 112 -2.18 -19.94 21.52
C LYS A 112 -1.42 -21.11 20.91
N LEU A 113 -0.52 -21.71 21.68
CA LEU A 113 0.23 -22.90 21.30
C LEU A 113 -0.28 -24.06 22.14
N PHE A 114 -0.77 -25.12 21.49
CA PHE A 114 -1.52 -26.18 22.16
C PHE A 114 -2.70 -25.58 22.95
N ASP A 115 -2.74 -25.79 24.26
CA ASP A 115 -3.80 -25.28 25.14
C ASP A 115 -3.44 -23.96 25.85
N ASP A 116 -2.20 -23.49 25.71
CA ASP A 116 -1.67 -22.36 26.48
C ASP A 116 -1.46 -21.11 25.63
N TRP A 117 -1.73 -19.95 26.24
CA TRP A 117 -1.39 -18.65 25.65
C TRP A 117 0.06 -18.31 25.94
N THR A 118 0.86 -18.15 24.89
CA THR A 118 2.24 -17.71 24.96
C THR A 118 2.31 -16.21 24.67
N ASN A 119 2.89 -15.45 25.59
CA ASN A 119 3.16 -14.02 25.39
C ASN A 119 4.36 -13.84 24.47
N LEU A 120 4.20 -13.08 23.39
CA LEU A 120 5.25 -12.77 22.43
C LEU A 120 5.95 -11.44 22.72
N GLY A 121 5.34 -10.60 23.56
CA GLY A 121 5.82 -9.25 23.88
C GLY A 121 4.66 -8.31 24.14
N SER A 122 4.95 -7.03 24.33
CA SER A 122 3.92 -6.02 24.59
C SER A 122 3.74 -5.01 23.46
N VAL A 123 2.53 -4.48 23.30
CA VAL A 123 2.22 -3.44 22.31
C VAL A 123 3.02 -2.19 22.62
N SER A 124 3.13 -1.79 23.88
CA SER A 124 3.88 -0.61 24.30
C SER A 124 5.39 -0.76 24.03
N GLU A 125 5.96 -1.94 24.27
CA GLU A 125 7.35 -2.25 23.94
C GLU A 125 7.57 -2.20 22.44
N LEU A 126 6.68 -2.78 21.63
CA LEU A 126 6.77 -2.69 20.16
C LEU A 126 6.54 -1.28 19.62
N ALA A 127 5.61 -0.52 20.21
CA ALA A 127 5.35 0.87 19.84
C ALA A 127 6.53 1.79 20.18
N ALA A 128 7.15 1.58 21.34
CA ALA A 128 8.35 2.29 21.78
C ALA A 128 9.60 1.84 21.01
N SER A 129 9.69 0.55 20.66
CA SER A 129 10.88 -0.05 20.08
C SER A 129 10.91 -0.07 18.56
N ARG A 130 9.76 -0.01 17.85
CA ARG A 130 9.56 0.18 16.38
C ARG A 130 8.38 -0.68 15.82
N VAL A 131 7.16 -0.12 15.69
CA VAL A 131 6.01 -0.74 14.97
C VAL A 131 5.30 -1.82 15.77
N VAL A 132 4.01 -1.63 16.09
CA VAL A 132 2.85 -2.50 15.81
C VAL A 132 1.69 -1.94 16.64
N ASP A 133 1.25 -0.75 16.26
CA ASP A 133 -0.16 -0.40 16.47
C ASP A 133 -0.78 -0.56 15.08
N PRO A 134 -1.75 -1.45 14.88
CA PRO A 134 -2.33 -1.67 13.56
C PRO A 134 -2.88 -0.38 12.93
N SER A 135 -3.43 0.53 13.74
CA SER A 135 -3.96 1.80 13.27
C SER A 135 -2.87 2.88 13.20
N ASN A 136 -2.06 3.06 14.26
CA ASN A 136 -1.02 4.09 14.28
C ASN A 136 0.19 3.74 13.39
N GLY A 137 0.49 2.47 13.18
CA GLY A 137 1.55 1.99 12.29
C GLY A 137 1.21 2.22 10.82
N VAL A 138 -0.01 1.86 10.42
CA VAL A 138 -0.53 2.16 9.06
C VAL A 138 -0.60 3.66 8.84
N ALA A 139 -1.12 4.42 9.81
CA ALA A 139 -1.15 5.87 9.77
C ALA A 139 0.27 6.47 9.64
N LYS A 140 1.26 5.93 10.36
CA LYS A 140 2.64 6.41 10.31
C LYS A 140 3.29 6.13 8.96
N VAL A 141 3.08 4.95 8.39
CA VAL A 141 3.52 4.63 7.02
C VAL A 141 2.91 5.62 6.04
N LEU A 142 1.58 5.79 6.04
CA LEU A 142 0.87 6.71 5.15
C LEU A 142 1.38 8.16 5.28
N SER A 143 1.60 8.62 6.50
CA SER A 143 2.10 9.98 6.76
C SER A 143 3.54 10.23 6.25
N GLY A 144 4.32 9.17 6.07
CA GLY A 144 5.71 9.23 5.65
C GLY A 144 5.94 9.04 4.16
N ILE A 145 4.93 8.64 3.37
CA ILE A 145 5.13 8.35 1.94
C ILE A 145 5.40 9.64 1.17
N THR A 146 6.49 9.65 0.41
CA THR A 146 6.92 10.75 -0.46
C THR A 146 7.03 10.28 -1.92
N ASN A 147 7.34 11.19 -2.85
CA ASN A 147 7.48 10.88 -4.28
C ASN A 147 6.25 10.15 -4.85
N LEU A 148 5.06 10.68 -4.54
CA LEU A 148 3.79 10.04 -4.89
C LEU A 148 3.57 10.08 -6.40
N GLN A 149 3.16 8.94 -6.95
CA GLN A 149 2.82 8.80 -8.36
C GLN A 149 1.54 7.98 -8.48
N SER A 150 0.59 8.47 -9.28
CA SER A 150 -0.60 7.71 -9.63
C SER A 150 -0.22 6.57 -10.58
N GLN A 151 -0.68 5.38 -10.27
CA GLN A 151 -0.53 4.19 -11.09
C GLN A 151 -1.86 3.78 -11.75
N GLY A 152 -2.87 4.64 -11.68
CA GLY A 152 -4.21 4.41 -12.21
C GLY A 152 -5.17 3.78 -11.19
N SER A 153 -6.17 3.08 -11.71
CA SER A 153 -7.22 2.46 -10.90
C SER A 153 -7.08 0.94 -10.87
N GLU A 154 -7.40 0.34 -9.73
CA GLU A 154 -7.41 -1.11 -9.52
C GLU A 154 -8.61 -1.50 -8.65
N VAL A 155 -9.19 -2.67 -8.88
CA VAL A 155 -10.29 -3.19 -8.04
C VAL A 155 -9.71 -4.22 -7.08
N ILE A 156 -9.85 -3.98 -5.77
CA ILE A 156 -9.43 -4.92 -4.72
C ILE A 156 -10.68 -5.42 -3.99
N ASP A 157 -10.92 -6.73 -4.02
CA ASP A 157 -12.05 -7.38 -3.34
C ASP A 157 -13.41 -6.71 -3.65
N GLY A 158 -13.59 -6.28 -4.91
CA GLY A 158 -14.79 -5.59 -5.38
C GLY A 158 -14.84 -4.08 -5.11
N ILE A 159 -13.86 -3.51 -4.41
CA ILE A 159 -13.77 -2.08 -4.09
C ILE A 159 -12.93 -1.38 -5.17
N PRO A 160 -13.48 -0.37 -5.89
CA PRO A 160 -12.69 0.45 -6.80
C PRO A 160 -11.71 1.32 -6.02
N THR A 161 -10.44 1.31 -6.41
CA THR A 161 -9.36 2.03 -5.73
C THR A 161 -8.49 2.83 -6.70
N THR A 162 -7.90 3.90 -6.17
CA THR A 162 -6.77 4.61 -6.78
C THR A 162 -5.49 3.98 -6.27
N LYS A 163 -4.65 3.48 -7.18
CA LYS A 163 -3.34 2.93 -6.88
C LYS A 163 -2.29 4.03 -6.91
N ILE A 164 -1.57 4.20 -5.81
CA ILE A 164 -0.56 5.25 -5.66
C ILE A 164 0.75 4.62 -5.19
N SER A 165 1.81 4.76 -5.97
CA SER A 165 3.15 4.38 -5.55
C SER A 165 3.85 5.56 -4.87
N GLY A 166 4.83 5.26 -4.04
CA GLY A 166 5.70 6.26 -3.45
C GLY A 166 6.90 5.63 -2.75
N THR A 167 7.57 6.43 -1.93
CA THR A 167 8.77 6.02 -1.20
C THR A 167 8.58 6.28 0.29
N VAL A 168 8.83 5.25 1.11
CA VAL A 168 8.88 5.33 2.56
C VAL A 168 10.32 5.67 2.99
N PRO A 169 10.54 6.70 3.82
CA PRO A 169 11.87 7.10 4.26
C PRO A 169 12.51 6.03 5.16
N THR A 170 13.84 5.93 5.12
CA THR A 170 14.62 4.90 5.81
C THR A 170 14.22 4.72 7.28
N ASP A 171 13.96 5.79 8.03
CA ASP A 171 13.63 5.67 9.45
C ASP A 171 12.26 5.02 9.72
N THR A 172 11.32 5.16 8.77
CA THR A 172 10.05 4.43 8.80
C THR A 172 10.20 3.01 8.28
N VAL A 173 11.18 2.73 7.40
CA VAL A 173 11.51 1.35 7.00
C VAL A 173 12.20 0.60 8.13
N LYS A 174 13.10 1.25 8.88
CA LYS A 174 13.78 0.68 10.07
C LYS A 174 12.83 0.16 11.12
N MET A 175 11.60 0.62 11.03
CA MET A 175 10.51 0.22 11.87
C MET A 175 10.09 -1.24 11.57
N LEU A 176 10.17 -1.69 10.31
CA LEU A 176 9.90 -3.06 9.88
C LEU A 176 11.17 -3.90 9.63
N ASP A 177 12.26 -3.26 9.23
CA ASP A 177 13.58 -3.89 9.04
C ASP A 177 14.64 -3.03 9.74
N PRO A 178 15.02 -3.32 10.99
CA PRO A 178 16.03 -2.56 11.72
C PRO A 178 17.38 -2.41 10.98
N ALA A 179 17.69 -3.28 10.03
CA ALA A 179 18.91 -3.22 9.23
C ALA A 179 18.81 -2.26 8.03
N ALA A 180 17.63 -1.68 7.75
CA ALA A 180 17.38 -0.80 6.62
C ALA A 180 18.34 0.41 6.57
N ARG A 181 18.95 0.63 5.41
CA ARG A 181 19.92 1.70 5.16
C ARG A 181 19.46 2.75 4.14
N GLN A 182 18.38 2.49 3.43
CA GLN A 182 17.89 3.36 2.36
C GLN A 182 16.35 3.43 2.37
N PRO A 183 15.76 4.48 1.76
CA PRO A 183 14.33 4.54 1.54
C PRO A 183 13.86 3.37 0.68
N ARG A 184 12.57 3.03 0.79
CA ARG A 184 12.01 1.86 0.14
C ARG A 184 10.71 2.17 -0.60
N PRO A 185 10.43 1.48 -1.72
CA PRO A 185 9.19 1.68 -2.44
C PRO A 185 8.01 1.14 -1.62
N ALA A 186 6.90 1.85 -1.71
CA ALA A 186 5.62 1.43 -1.16
C ALA A 186 4.50 1.72 -2.17
N THR A 187 3.42 0.97 -2.08
CA THR A 187 2.19 1.22 -2.85
C THR A 187 1.01 1.22 -1.91
N VAL A 188 0.06 2.13 -2.14
CA VAL A 188 -1.19 2.19 -1.40
C VAL A 188 -2.36 2.19 -2.38
N TRP A 189 -3.46 1.58 -1.96
CA TRP A 189 -4.71 1.54 -2.69
C TRP A 189 -5.77 2.18 -1.83
N ILE A 190 -6.30 3.30 -2.29
CA ILE A 190 -7.28 4.12 -1.56
C ILE A 190 -8.62 4.03 -2.28
N ALA A 191 -9.69 3.76 -1.53
CA ALA A 191 -11.02 3.61 -2.09
C ALA A 191 -11.47 4.87 -2.83
N SER A 192 -11.90 4.71 -4.08
CA SER A 192 -12.37 5.81 -4.95
C SER A 192 -13.88 6.06 -4.84
N ASP A 193 -14.54 5.45 -3.85
CA ASP A 193 -15.99 5.56 -3.57
C ASP A 193 -16.36 6.82 -2.75
N GLY A 194 -15.41 7.75 -2.56
CA GLY A 194 -15.56 8.96 -1.75
C GLY A 194 -15.29 8.75 -0.26
N SER A 195 -15.04 7.53 0.20
CA SER A 195 -14.69 7.26 1.60
C SER A 195 -13.23 7.50 1.94
N HIS A 196 -12.36 7.51 0.92
CA HIS A 196 -10.90 7.59 1.04
C HIS A 196 -10.30 6.52 1.97
N ARG A 197 -11.00 5.41 2.24
CA ARG A 197 -10.47 4.35 3.12
C ARG A 197 -9.23 3.73 2.49
N LEU A 198 -8.20 3.50 3.30
CA LEU A 198 -7.09 2.67 2.87
C LEU A 198 -7.62 1.24 2.71
N VAL A 199 -7.48 0.67 1.51
CA VAL A 199 -7.88 -0.70 1.19
C VAL A 199 -6.69 -1.65 1.28
N ARG A 200 -5.55 -1.26 0.72
CA ARG A 200 -4.31 -2.04 0.78
C ARG A 200 -3.10 -1.14 0.89
N ALA A 201 -2.04 -1.60 1.54
CA ALA A 201 -0.71 -1.04 1.41
C ALA A 201 0.34 -2.15 1.30
N THR A 202 1.40 -1.89 0.54
CA THR A 202 2.57 -2.75 0.42
C THR A 202 3.83 -1.95 0.64
N ILE A 203 4.82 -2.56 1.29
CA ILE A 203 6.16 -2.02 1.46
C ILE A 203 7.17 -3.12 1.12
N ASP A 204 8.10 -2.81 0.22
CA ASP A 204 9.25 -3.67 -0.05
C ASP A 204 10.40 -3.26 0.86
N ILE A 205 10.76 -4.09 1.83
CA ILE A 205 11.84 -3.77 2.78
C ILE A 205 13.22 -4.21 2.27
N GLY A 206 13.28 -4.80 1.08
CA GLY A 206 14.47 -5.29 0.37
C GLY A 206 14.82 -6.74 0.68
N SER A 207 14.72 -7.16 1.94
CA SER A 207 14.84 -8.57 2.33
C SER A 207 13.55 -9.37 2.09
N GLY A 208 12.46 -8.67 1.80
CA GLY A 208 11.11 -9.21 1.69
C GLY A 208 10.10 -8.08 1.49
N SER A 209 8.82 -8.41 1.66
CA SER A 209 7.74 -7.43 1.59
C SER A 209 6.72 -7.64 2.70
N VAL A 210 6.03 -6.57 3.06
CA VAL A 210 4.85 -6.60 3.93
C VAL A 210 3.69 -6.04 3.13
N GLU A 211 2.60 -6.80 3.06
CA GLU A 211 1.31 -6.38 2.55
C GLU A 211 0.30 -6.35 3.69
N LEU A 212 -0.53 -5.31 3.72
CA LEU A 212 -1.66 -5.17 4.61
C LEU A 212 -2.90 -4.84 3.80
N THR A 213 -4.00 -5.55 4.06
CA THR A 213 -5.32 -5.29 3.46
C THR A 213 -6.31 -5.02 4.59
N LEU A 214 -7.03 -3.91 4.49
CA LEU A 214 -8.06 -3.52 5.44
C LEU A 214 -9.44 -3.81 4.84
N SER A 215 -10.36 -4.24 5.69
CA SER A 215 -11.78 -4.42 5.34
C SER A 215 -12.65 -4.25 6.58
N LYS A 216 -13.99 -4.32 6.42
CA LYS A 216 -14.95 -4.23 7.54
C LYS A 216 -14.74 -3.01 8.45
N TRP A 217 -14.44 -1.86 7.85
CA TRP A 217 -14.19 -0.62 8.58
C TRP A 217 -15.40 -0.21 9.41
N ASN A 218 -15.19 -0.02 10.71
CA ASN A 218 -16.21 0.36 11.70
C ASN A 218 -17.39 -0.61 11.81
N GLU A 219 -17.25 -1.85 11.33
CA GLU A 219 -18.23 -2.90 11.58
C GLU A 219 -18.13 -3.38 13.05
N PRO A 220 -19.24 -3.85 13.66
CA PRO A 220 -19.19 -4.45 14.98
C PRO A 220 -18.33 -5.73 14.98
N LEU A 221 -17.32 -5.80 15.86
CA LEU A 221 -16.41 -6.94 16.00
C LEU A 221 -16.48 -7.53 17.41
N ASN A 222 -16.17 -8.82 17.53
CA ASN A 222 -16.01 -9.49 18.82
C ASN A 222 -14.53 -9.82 19.06
N VAL A 223 -13.85 -8.95 19.81
CA VAL A 223 -12.41 -9.02 20.08
C VAL A 223 -12.07 -9.35 21.54
N ASP A 224 -13.07 -9.65 22.36
CA ASP A 224 -12.89 -10.01 23.77
C ASP A 224 -12.61 -11.51 23.97
#